data_AF-A0A1Q3JYE4-F1
#
_entry.id   AF-A0A1Q3JYE4-F1
#
_cell.length_a   1.000
_cell.length_b   1.000
_cell.length_c   1.000
_cell.angle_alpha   90.00
_cell.angle_beta   90.00
_cell.angle_gamma   90.00
#
_symmetry.space_group_name_H-M   'P 1'
#
loop_
_entity.id
_entity.type
_entity.pdbx_description
1 polymer ?
#
loop_
_entity_poly.entity_id
_entity_poly.type
_entity_poly.pdbx_seq_one_letter_code
_entity_poly.pdbx_strand_id
1 'polypeptide(L)'
;MNIRQLLLDVDKAVARPSLLEIAAALDRCTGVEAVNITVEEIDIETVGMNVSIEGSNMSYEEIAGAIEKTGAVVHSLDEIAVGERIIPRIPRVR
;
A
#
# COMPACT_ATOMS: atom_id res chain seq x y z
N MET A 1 -10.76 1.33 -15.06
CA MET A 1 -11.38 1.35 -13.73
C MET A 1 -10.68 2.45 -12.94
N ASN A 2 -11.40 3.43 -12.40
CA ASN A 2 -10.77 4.51 -11.64
C ASN A 2 -10.52 4.03 -10.21
N ILE A 3 -9.29 3.58 -9.92
CA ILE A 3 -8.87 3.21 -8.57
C ILE A 3 -8.52 4.50 -7.83
N ARG A 4 -9.17 4.70 -6.67
CA ARG A 4 -9.00 5.88 -5.83
C ARG A 4 -8.28 5.61 -4.53
N GLN A 5 -8.47 4.42 -3.96
CA GLN A 5 -7.82 4.04 -2.70
C GLN A 5 -7.43 2.56 -2.74
N LEU A 6 -6.27 2.26 -2.17
CA LEU A 6 -5.80 0.90 -1.89
C LEU A 6 -5.31 0.83 -0.44
N LEU A 7 -5.63 -0.27 0.24
CA LEU A 7 -4.99 -0.68 1.48
C LEU A 7 -4.30 -2.02 1.21
N LEU A 8 -2.99 -2.05 1.39
CA LEU A 8 -2.16 -3.22 1.14
C LEU A 8 -1.50 -3.66 2.44
N ASP A 9 -1.55 -4.95 2.70
CA ASP A 9 -0.69 -5.61 3.67
C ASP A 9 0.65 -5.92 2.98
N VAL A 10 1.74 -5.44 3.57
CA VAL A 10 3.08 -5.49 2.97
C VAL A 10 4.09 -5.98 4.00
N ASP A 11 4.85 -6.99 3.61
CA ASP A 11 5.97 -7.51 4.37
C ASP A 11 7.30 -6.99 3.82
N LYS A 12 8.27 -6.78 4.71
CA LYS A 12 9.66 -6.59 4.32
C LYS A 12 10.61 -7.30 5.27
N ALA A 13 11.85 -7.52 4.83
CA ALA A 13 12.90 -7.92 5.76
C ALA A 13 13.23 -6.76 6.73
N VAL A 14 13.66 -7.11 7.95
CA VAL A 14 14.01 -6.12 8.98
C VAL A 14 15.15 -5.20 8.53
N ALA A 15 16.10 -5.73 7.75
CA ALA A 15 17.29 -5.00 7.32
C ALA A 15 17.02 -3.96 6.23
N ARG A 16 16.30 -4.35 5.17
CA ARG A 16 15.96 -3.52 3.99
C ARG A 16 14.73 -4.09 3.28
N PRO A 17 13.98 -3.27 2.53
CA PRO A 17 14.10 -1.81 2.39
C PRO A 17 13.71 -1.02 3.66
N SER A 18 14.00 0.27 3.69
CA SER A 18 13.46 1.21 4.69
C SER A 18 12.06 1.69 4.28
N LEU A 19 11.27 2.18 5.25
CA LEU A 19 9.96 2.76 4.95
C LEU A 19 10.05 3.93 3.97
N LEU A 20 11.14 4.72 4.03
CA LEU A 20 11.36 5.84 3.11
C LEU A 20 11.56 5.35 1.66
N GLU A 21 12.26 4.23 1.46
CA GLU A 21 12.46 3.67 0.12
C GLU A 21 11.14 3.18 -0.48
N ILE A 22 10.31 2.51 0.34
CA ILE A 22 8.96 2.07 -0.07
C ILE A 22 8.08 3.28 -0.38
N ALA A 23 7.99 4.26 0.54
CA ALA A 23 7.18 5.45 0.36
C ALA A 23 7.60 6.24 -0.88
N ALA A 24 8.90 6.43 -1.10
CA ALA A 24 9.40 7.15 -2.26
C ALA A 24 9.15 6.38 -3.58
N ALA A 25 9.14 5.05 -3.56
CA ALA A 25 8.79 4.25 -4.72
C ALA A 25 7.31 4.43 -5.10
N LEU A 26 6.43 4.44 -4.11
CA LEU A 26 4.99 4.62 -4.28
C LEU A 26 4.62 6.05 -4.71
N ASP A 27 5.24 7.07 -4.14
CA ASP A 27 5.02 8.48 -4.47
C ASP A 27 5.33 8.81 -5.94
N ARG A 28 6.15 7.99 -6.61
CA ARG A 28 6.48 8.14 -8.03
C ARG A 28 5.53 7.41 -8.98
N CYS A 29 4.60 6.60 -8.46
CA CYS A 29 3.66 5.88 -9.28
C CYS A 29 2.61 6.81 -9.89
N THR A 30 2.17 6.49 -11.10
CA THR A 30 1.20 7.29 -11.83
C THR A 30 -0.14 7.34 -11.08
N GLY A 31 -0.64 8.56 -10.87
CA GLY A 31 -1.94 8.79 -10.25
C GLY A 31 -1.93 8.68 -8.72
N VAL A 32 -0.80 8.41 -8.07
CA VAL A 32 -0.68 8.47 -6.62
C VAL A 32 -0.64 9.94 -6.18
N GLU A 33 -1.49 10.30 -5.21
CA GLU A 33 -1.58 11.65 -4.64
C GLU A 33 -1.13 11.67 -3.17
N ALA A 34 -1.31 10.57 -2.45
CA ALA A 34 -0.87 10.42 -1.08
C ALA A 34 -0.54 8.96 -0.72
N VAL A 35 0.43 8.78 0.17
CA VAL A 35 0.85 7.49 0.71
C VAL A 35 1.00 7.60 2.22
N ASN A 36 0.48 6.61 2.94
CA ASN A 36 0.74 6.40 4.36
C ASN A 36 1.23 4.96 4.58
N ILE A 37 2.28 4.80 5.38
CA ILE A 37 2.82 3.49 5.76
C ILE A 37 2.84 3.42 7.29
N THR A 38 2.19 2.41 7.85
CA THR A 38 2.15 2.16 9.29
C THR A 38 2.64 0.75 9.59
N VAL A 39 3.71 0.62 10.38
CA VAL A 39 4.21 -0.68 10.85
C VAL A 39 3.19 -1.27 11.83
N GLU A 40 2.78 -2.51 11.59
CA GLU A 40 1.84 -3.22 12.46
C GLU A 40 2.56 -4.19 13.39
N GLU A 41 3.50 -4.95 12.85
CA GLU A 41 4.24 -5.95 13.60
C GLU A 41 5.72 -6.02 13.19
N ILE A 42 6.54 -6.43 14.13
CA ILE A 42 7.98 -6.64 13.94
C ILE A 42 8.33 -7.99 14.55
N ASP A 43 8.78 -8.88 13.69
CA ASP A 43 9.30 -10.20 14.05
C ASP A 43 10.84 -10.22 13.97
N ILE A 44 11.43 -11.40 14.18
CA ILE A 44 12.90 -11.59 14.18
C ILE A 44 13.51 -11.19 12.83
N GLU A 45 12.87 -11.54 11.72
CA GLU A 45 13.41 -11.30 10.37
C GLU A 45 12.50 -10.43 9.49
N THR A 46 11.23 -10.27 9.85
CA THR A 46 10.19 -9.62 9.05
C THR A 46 9.57 -8.42 9.77
N VAL A 47 9.06 -7.48 8.98
CA VAL A 47 8.27 -6.34 9.45
C VAL A 47 7.03 -6.25 8.58
N GLY A 48 5.88 -6.47 9.19
CA GLY A 48 4.57 -6.31 8.55
C GLY A 48 4.09 -4.85 8.68
N MET A 49 3.51 -4.32 7.60
CA MET A 49 3.00 -2.96 7.57
C MET A 49 1.77 -2.82 6.69
N ASN A 50 0.91 -1.90 7.11
CA ASN A 50 -0.21 -1.43 6.32
C ASN A 50 0.21 -0.24 5.47
N VAL A 51 -0.03 -0.34 4.16
CA VAL A 51 0.25 0.70 3.16
C VAL A 51 -1.08 1.20 2.60
N SER A 52 -1.43 2.44 2.95
CA SER A 52 -2.61 3.13 2.43
C SER A 52 -2.19 4.09 1.32
N ILE A 53 -2.85 4.00 0.17
CA ILE A 53 -2.55 4.81 -1.01
C ILE A 53 -3.83 5.46 -1.48
N GLU A 54 -3.81 6.77 -1.68
CA GLU A 54 -4.91 7.54 -2.27
C GLU A 54 -4.43 8.24 -3.55
N GLY A 55 -5.33 8.31 -4.53
CA GLY A 55 -5.04 8.92 -5.80
C GLY A 55 -6.19 8.89 -6.80
N SER A 56 -5.84 9.01 -8.08
CA SER A 56 -6.78 8.97 -9.19
C SER A 56 -6.23 8.18 -10.38
N ASN A 57 -7.06 7.29 -10.92
CA ASN A 57 -6.71 6.37 -12.02
C ASN A 57 -5.41 5.57 -11.75
N MET A 58 -5.19 5.18 -10.50
CA MET A 58 -4.00 4.41 -10.11
C MET A 58 -3.99 3.02 -10.76
N SER A 59 -2.79 2.50 -11.01
CA SER A 59 -2.56 1.12 -11.47
C SER A 59 -2.06 0.26 -10.32
N TYR A 60 -2.85 -0.76 -9.94
CA TYR A 60 -2.44 -1.73 -8.92
C TYR A 60 -1.15 -2.47 -9.33
N GLU A 61 -1.02 -2.85 -10.60
CA GLU A 61 0.15 -3.56 -11.11
C GLU A 61 1.43 -2.71 -11.01
N GLU A 62 1.31 -1.41 -11.28
CA GLU A 62 2.44 -0.47 -11.14
C GLU A 62 2.84 -0.30 -9.67
N ILE A 63 1.85 -0.15 -8.79
CA ILE A 63 2.04 0.02 -7.34
C ILE A 63 2.66 -1.23 -6.72
N ALA A 64 2.09 -2.41 -6.96
CA ALA A 64 2.61 -3.68 -6.47
C ALA A 64 4.02 -3.92 -7.00
N GLY A 65 4.25 -3.69 -8.29
CA GLY A 65 5.58 -3.79 -8.89
C GLY A 65 6.59 -2.78 -8.34
N ALA A 66 6.16 -1.59 -7.92
CA ALA A 66 7.02 -0.60 -7.26
C ALA A 66 7.45 -1.07 -5.87
N ILE A 67 6.53 -1.64 -5.09
CA ILE A 67 6.82 -2.25 -3.78
C ILE A 67 7.80 -3.41 -3.95
N GLU A 68 7.53 -4.34 -4.85
CA GLU A 68 8.38 -5.52 -5.10
C GLU A 68 9.80 -5.14 -5.52
N LYS A 69 9.96 -4.08 -6.33
CA LYS A 69 11.28 -3.56 -6.74
C LYS A 69 12.11 -3.02 -5.58
N THR A 70 11.49 -2.64 -4.46
CA THR A 70 12.23 -2.25 -3.25
C THR A 70 12.73 -3.46 -2.44
N GLY A 71 12.23 -4.66 -2.72
CA GLY A 71 12.49 -5.88 -1.95
C GLY A 71 11.47 -6.15 -0.85
N ALA A 72 10.38 -5.37 -0.76
CA ALA A 72 9.20 -5.69 0.02
C ALA A 72 8.23 -6.56 -0.79
N VAL A 73 7.25 -7.20 -0.14
CA VAL A 73 6.30 -8.12 -0.75
C VAL A 73 4.88 -7.71 -0.36
N VAL A 74 3.98 -7.64 -1.32
CA VAL A 74 2.55 -7.44 -1.04
C VAL A 74 1.96 -8.78 -0.60
N HIS A 75 1.51 -8.86 0.65
CA HIS A 75 0.87 -10.05 1.21
C HIS A 75 -0.59 -10.16 0.73
N SER A 76 -1.35 -9.06 0.83
CA SER A 76 -2.73 -8.99 0.39
C SER A 76 -3.18 -7.56 0.01
N LEU A 77 -4.25 -7.51 -0.79
CA LEU A 77 -5.03 -6.29 -1.05
C LEU A 77 -6.25 -6.33 -0.12
N ASP A 78 -6.19 -5.56 0.96
CA ASP A 78 -7.15 -5.62 2.07
C ASP A 78 -8.38 -4.73 1.83
N GLU A 79 -8.18 -3.59 1.17
CA GLU A 79 -9.26 -2.68 0.80
C GLU A 79 -9.01 -2.04 -0.56
N ILE A 80 -10.08 -1.84 -1.33
CA ILE A 80 -10.05 -1.09 -2.58
C ILE A 80 -11.29 -0.18 -2.67
N ALA A 81 -11.09 1.07 -3.06
CA ALA A 81 -12.15 1.99 -3.43
C ALA A 81 -12.01 2.42 -4.90
N VAL A 82 -13.10 2.29 -5.66
CA VAL A 82 -13.16 2.64 -7.09
C VAL A 82 -14.34 3.56 -7.38
N GLY A 83 -14.21 4.37 -8.43
CA GLY A 83 -15.27 5.26 -8.94
C GLY A 83 -14.92 6.73 -8.81
N GLU A 84 -15.94 7.60 -8.76
CA GLU A 84 -15.75 9.06 -8.69
C GLU A 84 -15.45 9.56 -7.27
N ARG A 85 -15.86 8.80 -6.25
CA ARG A 85 -15.69 9.13 -4.84
C ARG A 85 -15.32 7.88 -4.04
N ILE A 86 -14.68 8.08 -2.89
CA ILE A 86 -14.41 7.01 -1.94
C ILE A 86 -15.65 6.78 -1.09
N ILE A 87 -16.05 5.51 -0.94
CA ILE A 87 -17.04 5.09 0.04
C ILE A 87 -16.26 4.48 1.21
N PRO A 88 -16.32 5.08 2.42
CA PRO A 88 -15.60 4.55 3.56
C PRO A 88 -16.16 3.18 3.94
N ARG A 89 -15.27 2.26 4.35
CA ARG A 89 -15.67 0.95 4.88
C ARG A 89 -16.59 1.13 6.09
N ILE A 90 -17.79 0.58 6.01
CA ILE A 90 -18.74 0.53 7.13
C ILE A 90 -18.46 -0.76 7.91
N PRO A 91 -17.89 -0.69 9.14
CA PRO A 91 -17.63 -1.88 9.92
C PRO A 91 -18.95 -2.57 10.28
N ARG A 92 -18.99 -3.90 10.13
CA ARG A 92 -20.13 -4.68 10.60
C ARG A 92 -20.09 -4.72 12.12
N VAL A 93 -21.09 -4.11 12.77
CA VAL A 93 -21.33 -4.31 14.20
C VAL A 93 -21.82 -5.74 14.38
N ARG A 94 -21.11 -6.52 15.19
CA ARG A 94 -21.43 -7.92 15.48
C ARG A 94 -22.26 -8.01 16.75
#